data_AF-A0A6L9LAB5-F1
#
_entry.id   AF-A0A6L9LAB5-F1
#
_cell.length_a   1.000
_cell.length_b   1.000
_cell.length_c   1.000
_cell.angle_alpha   90.00
_cell.angle_beta   90.00
_cell.angle_gamma   90.00
#
_symmetry.space_group_name_H-M   'P 1'
#
loop_
_entity.id
_entity.type
_entity.pdbx_description
1 polymer ?
#
loop_
_entity_poly.entity_id
_entity_poly.type
_entity_poly.pdbx_seq_one_letter_code
_entity_poly.pdbx_strand_id
1 'polypeptide(L)' 'MNNEQLFQGVAIFYPTADERKAGVKPEVVVPITEILSISEDGAKTKIARAIPEVFEDRLSQITIKIRPF' A
#
# COMPACT_ATOMS: atom_id res chain seq x y z
N MET A 1 13.58 18.37 -17.46
CA MET A 1 13.62 18.44 -15.98
C MET A 1 12.82 17.26 -15.47
N ASN A 2 13.41 16.39 -14.66
CA ASN A 2 12.65 15.37 -13.97
C ASN A 2 11.87 16.06 -12.85
N ASN A 3 10.56 16.27 -13.04
CA ASN A 3 9.66 16.78 -12.00
C ASN A 3 9.30 15.64 -11.03
N GLU A 4 10.31 15.08 -10.39
CA GLU A 4 10.09 14.09 -9.34
C GLU A 4 9.82 14.80 -8.01
N GLN A 5 8.80 14.32 -7.31
CA GLN A 5 8.41 14.76 -5.97
C GLN A 5 8.54 13.60 -5.00
N LEU A 6 8.83 13.93 -3.74
CA LEU A 6 8.86 12.95 -2.65
C LEU A 6 7.44 12.69 -2.15
N PHE A 7 7.09 11.42 -2.03
CA PHE A 7 5.83 10.94 -1.47
C PHE A 7 6.10 10.02 -0.28
N GLN A 8 5.16 9.96 0.65
CA GLN A 8 5.07 8.88 1.63
C GLN A 8 3.95 7.93 1.24
N GLY A 9 4.23 6.63 1.28
CA GLY A 9 3.26 5.60 0.95
C GLY A 9 3.19 4.50 2.00
N VAL A 10 2.02 3.89 2.13
CA VAL A 10 1.76 2.73 3.00
C VAL A 10 0.73 1.82 2.33
N ALA A 11 0.85 0.51 2.53
CA ALA A 11 -0.20 -0.45 2.16
C ALA A 11 -0.70 -1.15 3.42
N ILE A 12 -2.02 -1.18 3.58
CA ILE A 12 -2.68 -1.74 4.75
C ILE A 12 -3.68 -2.80 4.27
N PHE A 13 -3.57 -4.00 4.82
CA PHE A 13 -4.53 -5.07 4.61
C PHE A 13 -5.72 -4.92 5.56
N TYR A 14 -6.93 -5.05 5.01
CA TYR A 14 -8.19 -5.02 5.76
C TYR A 14 -8.94 -6.36 5.61
N PRO A 15 -9.05 -7.17 6.67
CA PRO A 15 -9.80 -8.41 6.62
C PRO A 15 -11.29 -8.20 6.35
N THR A 16 -11.91 -9.17 5.69
CA THR A 16 -13.36 -9.19 5.47
C THR A 16 -14.11 -9.28 6.81
N ALA A 17 -15.44 -9.12 6.77
CA ALA A 17 -16.26 -9.26 7.97
C ALA A 17 -16.12 -10.66 8.61
N ASP A 18 -16.04 -11.72 7.80
CA ASP A 18 -15.97 -13.09 8.30
C ASP A 18 -14.58 -13.46 8.81
N GLU A 19 -13.52 -12.97 8.16
CA GLU A 19 -12.14 -13.11 8.65
C GLU A 19 -11.94 -12.39 9.98
N ARG A 20 -12.56 -11.22 10.17
CA ARG A 20 -12.54 -10.51 11.46
C ARG A 20 -13.21 -11.31 12.57
N LYS A 21 -14.32 -12.01 12.29
CA LYS A 21 -14.96 -12.93 13.26
C LYS A 21 -14.06 -14.11 13.60
N ALA A 22 -13.27 -14.59 12.63
CA ALA A 22 -12.25 -15.61 12.84
C ALA A 22 -10.98 -15.10 13.54
N GLY A 23 -10.92 -13.81 13.90
CA GLY A 23 -9.82 -13.21 14.66
C GLY A 23 -8.70 -12.61 13.82
N VAL A 24 -8.83 -12.58 12.48
CA VAL A 24 -7.87 -11.90 11.60
C VAL A 24 -7.95 -10.39 11.82
N LYS A 25 -6.79 -9.76 12.02
CA LYS A 25 -6.69 -8.32 12.28
C LYS A 25 -6.16 -7.58 11.06
N PRO A 26 -6.48 -6.28 10.91
CA PRO A 26 -5.79 -5.42 9.95
C PRO A 26 -4.30 -5.39 10.24
N GLU A 27 -3.49 -5.30 9.19
CA GLU A 27 -2.04 -5.23 9.30
C GLU A 27 -1.43 -4.32 8.24
N VAL A 28 -0.28 -3.73 8.57
CA VAL A 28 0.51 -2.94 7.62
C VAL A 28 1.38 -3.90 6.82
N VAL A 29 1.05 -4.08 5.55
CA VAL A 29 1.75 -5.02 4.66
C VAL A 29 2.96 -4.39 3.99
N VAL A 30 2.91 -3.07 3.75
CA VAL A 30 4.07 -2.26 3.37
C VAL A 30 4.15 -1.11 4.36
N PRO A 31 5.21 -1.04 5.20
CA PRO A 31 5.43 0.05 6.14
C PRO A 31 5.44 1.42 5.45
N ILE A 32 5.27 2.49 6.24
CA ILE A 32 5.42 3.85 5.73
C ILE A 32 6.82 3.99 5.14
N THR A 33 6.89 4.25 3.84
CA THR A 33 8.13 4.42 3.11
C THR A 33 8.09 5.67 2.23
N GLU A 34 9.26 6.24 2.03
CA GLU A 34 9.48 7.38 1.14
C GLU A 34 9.70 6.91 -0.29
N ILE A 35 9.14 7.63 -1.24
CA ILE A 35 9.13 7.25 -2.66
C ILE A 35 9.30 8.50 -3.50
N LEU A 36 10.35 8.50 -4.31
CA LEU A 36 10.52 9.52 -5.34
C LEU A 36 9.69 9.13 -6.57
N SER A 37 8.81 10.00 -7.05
CA SER A 37 7.95 9.72 -8.21
C SER A 37 7.55 11.00 -8.94
N ILE A 38 7.23 10.90 -10.22
CA ILE A 38 6.74 12.04 -11.03
C ILE A 38 5.27 12.37 -10.70
N SER A 39 4.52 11.41 -10.15
CA SER A 39 3.11 11.57 -9.79
C SER A 39 2.71 10.65 -8.63
N GLU A 40 1.54 10.94 -8.04
CA GLU A 40 0.92 10.10 -7.01
C GLU A 40 0.62 8.69 -7.54
N ASP A 41 0.11 8.55 -8.76
CA ASP A 41 -0.15 7.24 -9.39
C ASP A 41 1.15 6.43 -9.59
N GLY A 42 2.25 7.10 -9.93
CA GLY A 42 3.57 6.48 -10.00
C GLY A 42 4.04 5.98 -8.63
N ALA A 43 3.81 6.76 -7.56
CA ALA A 43 4.14 6.36 -6.20
C ALA A 43 3.25 5.19 -5.72
N LYS A 44 1.96 5.23 -6.05
CA LYS A 44 1.00 4.15 -5.77
C LYS A 44 1.40 2.84 -6.45
N THR A 45 1.85 2.91 -7.70
CA THR A 45 2.36 1.74 -8.44
C THR A 45 3.61 1.16 -7.77
N LYS A 46 4.52 2.02 -7.28
CA LYS A 46 5.72 1.58 -6.55
C LYS A 46 5.37 0.90 -5.23
N ILE A 47 4.40 1.42 -4.45
CA ILE A 47 3.88 0.72 -3.26
C ILE A 47 3.23 -0.61 -3.63
N ALA A 48 2.41 -0.64 -4.68
CA ALA A 48 1.71 -1.87 -5.09
C ALA A 48 2.69 -3.01 -5.39
N ARG A 49 3.83 -2.69 -6.03
CA ARG A 49 4.90 -3.66 -6.32
C ARG A 49 5.67 -4.12 -5.09
N ALA A 50 5.60 -3.40 -3.98
CA ALA A 50 6.23 -3.77 -2.72
C ALA A 50 5.34 -4.66 -1.84
N ILE A 51 4.09 -4.91 -2.25
CA ILE A 51 3.18 -5.80 -1.53
C ILE A 51 3.75 -7.23 -1.58
N PRO A 52 3.87 -7.92 -0.44
CA PRO A 52 4.36 -9.30 -0.42
C PRO A 52 3.44 -10.27 -1.18
N GLU A 53 4.03 -11.26 -1.85
CA GLU A 53 3.32 -12.27 -2.66
C GLU A 53 2.25 -13.04 -1.87
N VAL A 54 2.41 -13.20 -0.55
CA VAL A 54 1.41 -13.85 0.33
C VAL A 54 0.05 -13.15 0.35
N PHE A 55 -0.05 -11.93 -0.19
CA PHE A 55 -1.30 -11.18 -0.35
C PHE A 55 -1.79 -11.07 -1.80
N GLU A 56 -1.20 -11.77 -2.77
CA GLU A 56 -1.57 -11.67 -4.19
C GLU A 56 -3.07 -12.00 -4.42
N ASP A 57 -3.56 -13.06 -3.78
CA ASP A 57 -4.99 -13.44 -3.82
C ASP A 57 -5.90 -12.51 -3.01
N ARG A 58 -5.33 -11.57 -2.25
CA ARG A 58 -6.01 -10.68 -1.31
C ARG A 58 -5.79 -9.20 -1.62
N LEU A 59 -5.34 -8.87 -2.85
CA LEU A 59 -5.09 -7.49 -3.27
C LEU A 59 -6.35 -6.61 -3.17
N SER A 60 -7.54 -7.18 -3.37
CA SER A 60 -8.83 -6.47 -3.22
C SER A 60 -9.08 -5.99 -1.78
N GLN A 61 -8.39 -6.57 -0.80
CA GLN A 61 -8.48 -6.23 0.62
C GLN A 61 -7.36 -5.28 1.06
N ILE A 62 -6.45 -4.91 0.16
CA ILE A 62 -5.36 -3.98 0.44
C ILE A 62 -5.75 -2.57 0.02
N THR A 63 -5.56 -1.62 0.93
CA THR A 63 -5.66 -0.19 0.66
C THR A 63 -4.27 0.43 0.63
N ILE A 64 -3.92 1.03 -0.50
CA ILE A 64 -2.72 1.87 -0.63
C ILE A 64 -3.10 3.32 -0.35
N LYS A 65 -2.34 3.98 0.53
CA LYS A 65 -2.45 5.42 0.78
C LYS A 65 -1.13 6.07 0.43
N ILE A 66 -1.21 7.15 -0.34
CA ILE A 66 -0.09 8.00 -0.72
C ILE A 66 -0.39 9.41 -0.24
N ARG A 67 0.64 10.14 0.17
CA ARG A 67 0.59 11.59 0.34
C ARG A 67 1.90 12.23 -0.13
N PRO A 68 1.87 13.48 -0.60
CA PRO A 68 3.07 14.31 -0.69
C PRO A 68 3.81 14.39 0.65
N PHE A 69 5.15 14.42 0.61
CA PHE A 69 5.98 14.69 1.79
C PHE A 69 5.88 16.15 2.22
#